data_AF-A0A852WGF8-F1
#
_entry.id   AF-A0A852WGF8-F1
#
_cell.length_a   1.000
_cell.length_b   1.000
_cell.length_c   1.000
_cell.angle_alpha   90.00
_cell.angle_beta   90.00
_cell.angle_gamma   90.00
#
_symmetry.space_group_name_H-M   'P 1'
#
loop_
_entity.id
_entity.type
_entity.pdbx_description
1 polymer ?
#
loop_
_entity_poly.entity_id
_entity_poly.type
_entity_poly.pdbx_seq_one_letter_code
_entity_poly.pdbx_strand_id
1 'polypeptide(L)'
;MAELVATLAAPLRAGVVPSAALAAAEPSFADDPALASLLAELVAAARTGAPVAEVWLGHVDANRSPDLQFVAQAWALTERTGAPLADALDSCEAVLRARERGRARVASAAAGPRASMAVLCLLPASGPVVGAAVGVDPATLYFSSTAATVSLALGLVLAAGGWWWSRRILRCAA
;
A
#
# COMPACT_ATOMS: atom_id res chain seq x y z
N MET A 1 -2.12 -9.27 4.92
CA MET A 1 -1.69 -9.25 6.35
C MET A 1 -2.87 -9.19 7.31
N ALA A 2 -3.80 -8.22 7.19
CA ALA A 2 -4.99 -8.19 8.07
C ALA A 2 -5.82 -9.48 7.96
N GLU A 3 -5.97 -10.01 6.75
CA GLU A 3 -6.63 -11.29 6.50
C GLU A 3 -5.92 -12.46 7.18
N LEU A 4 -4.59 -12.56 7.04
CA LEU A 4 -3.79 -13.57 7.76
C LEU A 4 -4.02 -13.53 9.26
N VAL A 5 -3.93 -12.35 9.87
CA VAL A 5 -4.15 -12.18 11.31
C VAL A 5 -5.57 -12.58 11.70
N ALA A 6 -6.58 -12.23 10.90
CA ALA A 6 -7.96 -12.62 11.15
C ALA A 6 -8.17 -14.15 11.08
N THR A 7 -7.56 -14.81 10.09
CA THR A 7 -7.59 -16.28 9.93
C THR A 7 -6.92 -16.98 11.12
N LEU A 8 -5.87 -16.39 11.70
CA LEU A 8 -5.21 -16.94 12.89
C LEU A 8 -5.94 -16.61 14.20
N ALA A 9 -6.53 -15.42 14.32
CA ALA A 9 -7.23 -14.98 15.53
C ALA A 9 -8.47 -15.82 15.82
N ALA A 10 -9.25 -16.18 14.79
CA ALA A 10 -10.48 -16.97 14.96
C ALA A 10 -10.28 -18.32 15.68
N PRO A 11 -9.38 -19.23 15.26
CA PRO A 11 -9.12 -20.48 15.97
C PRO A 11 -8.47 -20.26 17.35
N LEU A 12 -7.60 -19.26 17.51
CA LEU A 12 -6.98 -18.95 18.81
C LEU A 12 -8.00 -18.51 19.86
N ARG A 13 -8.99 -17.69 19.47
CA ARG A 13 -10.13 -17.32 20.35
C ARG A 13 -10.95 -18.55 20.78
N ALA A 14 -11.03 -19.56 19.91
CA ALA A 14 -11.68 -20.83 20.21
C ALA A 14 -10.81 -21.76 21.09
N GLY A 15 -9.63 -21.31 21.54
CA GLY A 15 -8.72 -22.08 22.38
C GLY A 15 -7.85 -23.08 21.62
N VAL A 16 -7.81 -23.00 20.28
CA VAL A 16 -6.91 -23.83 19.48
C VAL A 16 -5.47 -23.41 19.75
N VAL A 17 -4.57 -24.39 19.87
CA VAL A 17 -3.15 -24.12 20.08
C VAL A 17 -2.51 -23.42 18.86
N PRO A 18 -1.53 -22.50 19.06
CA PRO A 18 -0.97 -21.71 17.96
C PRO A 18 -0.41 -22.53 16.79
N SER A 19 0.21 -23.67 17.05
CA SER A 19 0.73 -24.57 16.02
C SER A 19 -0.36 -25.13 15.11
N ALA A 20 -1.53 -25.46 15.67
CA ALA A 20 -2.68 -25.94 14.91
C ALA A 20 -3.38 -24.80 14.17
N ALA A 21 -3.46 -23.60 14.77
CA ALA A 21 -4.00 -22.42 14.10
C ALA A 21 -3.16 -22.02 12.87
N LEU A 22 -1.83 -22.04 12.98
CA LEU A 22 -0.92 -21.76 11.86
C LEU A 22 -1.09 -22.79 10.73
N ALA A 23 -1.13 -24.09 11.07
CA ALA A 23 -1.31 -25.15 10.08
C ALA A 23 -2.67 -25.08 9.37
N ALA A 24 -3.73 -24.66 10.08
CA ALA A 24 -5.05 -24.46 9.50
C ALA A 24 -5.13 -23.25 8.56
N ALA A 25 -4.25 -22.25 8.73
CA ALA A 25 -4.21 -21.06 7.89
C ALA A 25 -3.46 -21.27 6.57
N GLU A 26 -2.49 -22.19 6.51
CA GLU A 26 -1.64 -22.49 5.34
C GLU A 26 -2.42 -22.60 4.01
N PRO A 27 -3.52 -23.39 3.92
CA PRO A 27 -4.27 -23.55 2.67
C PRO A 27 -4.95 -22.27 2.19
N SER A 28 -5.28 -21.35 3.11
CA SER A 28 -5.97 -20.10 2.77
C SER A 28 -5.08 -19.11 2.02
N PHE A 29 -3.77 -19.33 2.04
CA PHE A 29 -2.77 -18.41 1.47
C PHE A 29 -1.82 -19.11 0.49
N ALA A 30 -2.20 -20.27 -0.04
CA ALA A 30 -1.39 -21.03 -0.99
C ALA A 30 -1.11 -20.26 -2.31
N ASP A 31 -2.00 -19.33 -2.69
CA ASP A 31 -1.87 -18.52 -3.90
C ASP A 31 -0.86 -17.35 -3.77
N ASP A 32 -0.42 -17.01 -2.55
CA ASP A 32 0.59 -15.97 -2.29
C ASP A 32 1.92 -16.64 -1.89
N PRO A 33 2.92 -16.70 -2.80
CA PRO A 33 4.17 -17.41 -2.53
C PRO A 33 4.93 -16.90 -1.30
N ALA A 34 4.87 -15.59 -1.03
CA ALA A 34 5.58 -15.00 0.09
C ALA A 34 4.88 -15.30 1.43
N LEU A 35 3.56 -15.36 1.42
CA LEU A 35 2.79 -15.70 2.62
C LEU A 35 2.80 -17.20 2.88
N ALA A 36 2.78 -18.02 1.82
CA ALA A 36 2.92 -19.47 1.88
C ALA A 36 4.28 -19.88 2.47
N SER A 37 5.39 -19.25 2.02
CA SER A 37 6.72 -19.53 2.57
C SER A 37 6.80 -19.16 4.06
N LEU A 38 6.31 -17.97 4.41
CA LEU A 38 6.26 -17.52 5.81
C LEU A 38 5.45 -18.49 6.68
N LEU A 39 4.24 -18.86 6.26
CA LEU A 39 3.40 -19.79 7.01
C LEU A 39 4.03 -21.17 7.17
N ALA A 40 4.64 -21.71 6.11
CA ALA A 40 5.32 -23.00 6.17
C ALA A 40 6.46 -22.99 7.21
N GLU A 41 7.26 -21.92 7.24
CA GLU A 41 8.33 -21.75 8.23
C GLU A 41 7.79 -21.59 9.66
N LEU A 42 6.72 -20.81 9.83
CA LEU A 42 6.06 -20.64 11.14
C LEU A 42 5.47 -21.96 11.66
N VAL A 43 4.83 -22.73 10.79
CA VAL A 43 4.30 -24.07 11.11
C VAL A 43 5.42 -25.02 11.49
N ALA A 44 6.52 -25.02 10.74
CA ALA A 44 7.68 -25.84 11.03
C ALA A 44 8.28 -25.52 12.42
N ALA A 45 8.48 -24.24 12.72
CA ALA A 45 8.95 -23.79 14.03
C ALA A 45 7.97 -24.16 15.16
N ALA A 46 6.68 -23.95 14.95
CA ALA A 46 5.66 -24.26 15.94
C ALA A 46 5.54 -25.77 16.23
N ARG A 47 5.81 -26.63 15.23
CA ARG A 47 5.81 -28.10 15.40
C ARG A 47 7.05 -28.61 16.14
N THR A 48 8.20 -27.96 15.95
CA THR A 48 9.45 -28.32 16.64
C THR A 48 9.58 -27.68 18.02
N GLY A 49 8.65 -26.80 18.39
CA GLY A 49 8.70 -26.03 19.64
C GLY A 49 9.75 -24.92 19.61
N ALA A 50 10.25 -24.56 18.42
CA ALA A 50 11.14 -23.43 18.25
C ALA A 50 10.37 -22.10 18.42
N PRO A 51 11.05 -21.00 18.78
CA PRO A 51 10.41 -19.69 18.93
C PRO A 51 9.79 -19.22 17.61
N VAL A 52 8.46 -19.14 17.54
CA VAL A 52 7.76 -18.71 16.32
C VAL A 52 7.96 -17.21 16.09
N ALA A 53 8.19 -16.44 17.16
CA ALA A 53 8.56 -15.04 17.09
C ALA A 53 9.83 -14.77 16.27
N GLU A 54 10.84 -15.65 16.34
CA GLU A 54 12.11 -15.46 15.61
C GLU A 54 11.89 -15.57 14.10
N VAL A 55 11.04 -16.50 13.66
CA VAL A 55 10.68 -16.66 12.25
C VAL A 55 9.93 -15.43 11.73
N TRP A 56 8.97 -14.92 12.52
CA TRP A 56 8.27 -13.67 12.20
C TRP A 56 9.25 -12.51 12.03
N LEU A 57 10.18 -12.34 12.97
CA LEU A 57 11.16 -11.25 12.96
C LEU A 57 12.16 -11.37 11.80
N GLY A 58 12.60 -12.58 11.45
CA GLY A 58 13.47 -12.81 10.29
C GLY A 58 12.85 -12.34 8.97
N HIS A 59 11.54 -12.51 8.81
CA HIS A 59 10.81 -12.02 7.63
C HIS A 59 10.57 -10.50 7.65
N VAL A 60 10.58 -9.85 8.82
CA VAL A 60 10.50 -8.38 8.89
C VAL A 60 11.73 -7.75 8.24
N ASP A 61 12.91 -8.30 8.51
CA ASP A 61 14.17 -7.78 7.96
C ASP A 61 14.24 -7.89 6.43
N ALA A 62 13.65 -8.96 5.88
CA ALA A 62 13.57 -9.19 4.44
C ALA A 62 12.52 -8.31 3.73
N ASN A 63 11.33 -8.15 4.32
CA ASN A 63 10.17 -7.58 3.62
C ASN A 63 9.84 -6.11 3.98
N ARG A 64 10.45 -5.55 5.04
CA ARG A 64 10.26 -4.15 5.52
C ARG A 64 8.80 -3.69 5.60
N SER A 65 7.87 -4.61 5.86
CA SER A 65 6.45 -4.29 5.98
C SER A 65 6.12 -3.83 7.40
N PRO A 66 5.60 -2.59 7.60
CA PRO A 66 5.26 -2.09 8.93
C PRO A 66 4.08 -2.86 9.56
N ASP A 67 3.22 -3.45 8.72
CA ASP A 67 2.09 -4.27 9.18
C ASP A 67 2.60 -5.65 9.63
N LEU A 68 3.59 -6.24 8.93
CA LEU A 68 4.27 -7.47 9.35
C LEU A 68 5.06 -7.26 10.66
N GLN A 69 5.84 -6.18 10.73
CA GLN A 69 6.62 -5.83 11.91
C GLN A 69 5.75 -5.69 13.15
N PHE A 70 4.58 -5.06 13.01
CA PHE A 70 3.65 -4.89 14.11
C PHE A 70 3.15 -6.24 14.66
N VAL A 71 2.76 -7.16 13.78
CA VAL A 71 2.31 -8.51 14.17
C VAL A 71 3.46 -9.32 14.79
N ALA A 72 4.64 -9.28 14.18
CA ALA A 72 5.84 -9.96 14.69
C ALA A 72 6.19 -9.51 16.12
N GLN A 73 6.14 -8.21 16.39
CA GLN A 73 6.44 -7.65 17.71
C GLN A 73 5.37 -8.02 18.76
N ALA A 74 4.09 -8.02 18.37
CA ALA A 74 3.01 -8.48 19.24
C ALA A 74 3.15 -9.97 19.59
N TRP A 75 3.52 -10.80 18.62
CA TRP A 75 3.79 -12.21 18.82
C TRP A 75 4.99 -12.43 19.75
N ALA A 76 6.12 -11.76 19.49
CA ALA A 76 7.32 -11.83 20.31
C ALA A 76 7.07 -11.37 21.77
N LEU A 77 6.27 -10.32 21.96
CA LEU A 77 5.89 -9.86 23.28
C LEU A 77 5.08 -10.94 24.03
N THR A 78 4.15 -11.57 23.33
CA THR A 78 3.29 -12.62 23.89
C THR A 78 4.10 -13.84 24.28
N GLU A 79 5.00 -14.33 23.41
CA GLU A 79 5.89 -15.46 23.73
C GLU A 79 6.79 -15.16 24.94
N ARG A 80 7.33 -13.94 25.03
CA ARG A 80 8.22 -13.56 26.14
C ARG A 80 7.49 -13.36 27.47
N THR A 81 6.24 -12.89 27.44
CA THR A 81 5.48 -12.54 28.65
C THR A 81 4.49 -13.63 29.08
N GLY A 82 4.19 -14.58 28.20
CA GLY A 82 3.14 -15.58 28.42
C GLY A 82 1.72 -15.00 28.36
N ALA A 83 1.55 -13.79 27.82
CA ALA A 83 0.23 -13.17 27.67
C ALA A 83 -0.67 -13.99 26.71
N PRO A 84 -1.99 -13.78 26.71
CA PRO A 84 -2.88 -14.45 25.76
C PRO A 84 -2.63 -13.99 24.31
N LEU A 85 -2.18 -14.90 23.45
CA LEU A 85 -1.91 -14.61 22.04
C LEU A 85 -3.17 -14.19 21.26
N ALA A 86 -4.32 -14.75 21.63
CA ALA A 86 -5.60 -14.39 21.03
C ALA A 86 -5.87 -12.89 21.15
N ASP A 87 -5.77 -12.33 22.36
CA ASP A 87 -6.02 -10.90 22.61
C ASP A 87 -5.03 -9.99 21.86
N ALA A 88 -3.77 -10.43 21.75
CA ALA A 88 -2.75 -9.71 21.00
C ALA A 88 -3.07 -9.69 19.49
N LEU A 89 -3.48 -10.82 18.91
CA LEU A 89 -3.86 -10.87 17.49
C LEU A 89 -5.20 -10.17 17.23
N ASP A 90 -6.14 -10.15 18.17
CA ASP A 90 -7.38 -9.39 18.08
C ASP A 90 -7.11 -7.89 17.99
N SER A 91 -6.21 -7.41 18.85
CA SER A 91 -5.73 -6.04 18.83
C SER A 91 -5.02 -5.74 17.51
N CYS A 92 -4.21 -6.69 17.00
CA CYS A 92 -3.56 -6.55 15.70
C CYS A 92 -4.56 -6.47 14.54
N GLU A 93 -5.56 -7.36 14.51
CA GLU A 93 -6.64 -7.39 13.51
C GLU A 93 -7.37 -6.05 13.48
N ALA A 94 -7.73 -5.51 14.65
CA ALA A 94 -8.43 -4.23 14.78
C ALA A 94 -7.58 -3.07 14.23
N VAL A 95 -6.30 -3.01 14.61
CA VAL A 95 -5.36 -1.97 14.14
C VAL A 95 -5.13 -2.07 12.63
N LEU A 96 -4.89 -3.27 12.10
CA LEU A 96 -4.65 -3.48 10.67
C LEU A 96 -5.89 -3.12 9.84
N ARG A 97 -7.08 -3.54 10.26
CA ARG A 97 -8.34 -3.12 9.60
C ARG A 97 -8.56 -1.62 9.68
N ALA A 98 -8.20 -0.96 10.79
CA ALA A 98 -8.28 0.49 10.90
C ALA A 98 -7.32 1.19 9.90
N ARG A 99 -6.09 0.67 9.74
CA ARG A 99 -5.13 1.16 8.74
C ARG A 99 -5.65 0.98 7.30
N GLU A 100 -6.19 -0.18 6.97
CA GLU A 100 -6.79 -0.45 5.64
C GLU A 100 -7.95 0.50 5.35
N ARG A 101 -8.88 0.67 6.29
CA ARG A 101 -9.99 1.64 6.16
C ARG A 101 -9.48 3.07 6.02
N GLY A 102 -8.43 3.43 6.74
CA GLY A 102 -7.77 4.73 6.64
C GLY A 102 -7.24 4.99 5.23
N ARG A 103 -6.48 4.03 4.69
CA ARG A 103 -5.95 4.08 3.30
C ARG A 103 -7.08 4.19 2.27
N ALA A 104 -8.15 3.41 2.43
CA ALA A 104 -9.32 3.46 1.55
C ALA A 104 -10.03 4.83 1.61
N ARG A 105 -10.18 5.42 2.80
CA ARG A 105 -10.77 6.76 2.98
C ARG A 105 -9.92 7.85 2.34
N VAL A 106 -8.60 7.80 2.49
CA VAL A 106 -7.69 8.74 1.82
C VAL A 106 -7.78 8.58 0.30
N ALA A 107 -7.81 7.34 -0.20
CA ALA A 107 -7.96 7.07 -1.62
C ALA A 107 -9.27 7.65 -2.18
N SER A 108 -10.40 7.45 -1.49
CA SER A 108 -11.70 7.97 -1.88
C SER A 108 -11.79 9.49 -1.77
N ALA A 109 -11.29 10.09 -0.68
CA ALA A 109 -11.30 11.54 -0.49
C ALA A 109 -10.44 12.27 -1.54
N ALA A 110 -9.34 11.64 -1.96
CA ALA A 110 -8.49 12.19 -3.01
C ALA A 110 -8.98 11.87 -4.44
N ALA A 111 -10.09 11.16 -4.63
CA ALA A 111 -10.64 10.90 -5.97
C ALA A 111 -11.22 12.17 -6.62
N GLY A 112 -11.99 12.96 -5.88
CA GLY A 112 -12.56 14.23 -6.36
C GLY A 112 -11.50 15.27 -6.74
N PRO A 113 -10.52 15.57 -5.86
CA PRO A 113 -9.39 16.44 -6.18
C PRO A 113 -8.56 15.96 -7.37
N ARG A 114 -8.32 14.64 -7.50
CA ARG A 114 -7.61 14.05 -8.66
C ARG A 114 -8.35 14.28 -9.97
N ALA A 115 -9.67 14.08 -9.99
CA ALA A 115 -10.48 14.30 -11.19
C ALA A 115 -10.43 15.77 -11.65
N SER A 116 -10.55 16.71 -10.71
CA SER A 116 -10.48 18.15 -11.03
C SER A 116 -9.07 18.56 -11.52
N MET A 117 -8.02 18.05 -10.89
CA MET A 117 -6.64 18.27 -11.36
C MET A 117 -6.41 17.69 -12.75
N ALA A 118 -6.93 16.50 -13.04
CA ALA A 118 -6.82 15.90 -14.38
C ALA A 118 -7.47 16.80 -15.44
N VAL A 119 -8.70 17.29 -15.19
CA VAL A 119 -9.40 18.21 -16.10
C VAL A 119 -8.60 19.50 -16.33
N LEU A 120 -8.11 20.12 -15.25
CA LEU A 120 -7.30 21.35 -15.34
C LEU A 120 -5.96 21.12 -16.04
N CYS A 121 -5.35 19.93 -15.91
CA CYS A 121 -4.12 19.57 -16.61
C CYS A 121 -4.34 19.17 -18.08
N LEU A 122 -5.55 18.72 -18.45
CA LEU A 122 -5.91 18.43 -19.84
C LEU A 122 -6.30 19.69 -20.63
N LEU A 123 -6.75 20.75 -19.95
CA LEU A 123 -7.18 22.00 -20.58
C LEU A 123 -6.09 22.63 -21.48
N PRO A 124 -4.81 22.75 -21.07
CA PRO A 124 -3.76 23.31 -21.93
C PRO A 124 -3.45 22.44 -23.15
N ALA A 125 -3.67 21.13 -23.06
CA ALA A 125 -3.46 20.19 -24.17
C ALA A 125 -4.58 20.26 -25.23
N SER A 126 -5.76 20.78 -24.88
CA SER A 126 -6.85 20.96 -25.83
C SER A 126 -6.55 22.04 -26.89
N GLY A 127 -5.80 23.09 -26.53
CA GLY A 127 -5.47 24.21 -27.42
C GLY A 127 -4.74 23.79 -28.71
N PRO A 128 -3.63 23.03 -28.62
CA PRO A 128 -2.91 22.50 -29.78
C PRO A 128 -3.78 21.60 -30.68
N VAL A 129 -4.65 20.77 -30.08
CA VAL A 129 -5.55 19.87 -30.81
C VAL A 129 -6.57 20.67 -31.64
N VAL A 130 -7.16 21.70 -31.04
CA VAL A 130 -8.10 22.60 -31.74
C VAL A 130 -7.39 23.41 -32.82
N GLY A 131 -6.17 23.91 -32.56
CA GLY A 131 -5.37 24.63 -33.55
C GLY A 131 -5.03 23.79 -34.79
N ALA A 132 -4.67 22.53 -34.59
CA ALA A 132 -4.40 21.59 -35.68
C ALA A 132 -5.67 21.29 -36.50
N ALA A 133 -6.84 21.18 -35.87
CA ALA A 133 -8.11 20.94 -36.56
C ALA A 133 -8.57 22.11 -37.46
N VAL A 134 -8.15 23.34 -37.14
CA VAL A 134 -8.45 24.55 -37.94
C VAL A 134 -7.47 24.73 -39.12
N GLY A 135 -6.47 23.84 -39.27
CA GLY A 135 -5.49 23.90 -40.36
C GLY A 135 -4.32 24.86 -40.09
N VAL A 136 -4.11 25.25 -38.83
CA VAL A 136 -2.96 26.04 -38.42
C VAL A 136 -1.76 25.12 -38.28
N ASP A 137 -0.72 25.35 -39.08
CA ASP A 137 0.51 24.56 -39.03
C ASP A 137 1.27 24.85 -37.72
N PRO A 138 1.29 23.93 -36.73
CA PRO A 138 1.74 24.23 -35.37
C PRO A 138 3.21 24.66 -35.32
N ALA A 139 4.03 24.16 -36.25
CA ALA A 139 5.44 24.49 -36.33
C ALA A 139 5.67 25.97 -36.70
N THR A 140 4.85 26.53 -37.60
CA THR A 140 4.99 27.94 -38.01
C THR A 140 4.38 28.89 -36.98
N LEU A 141 3.36 28.47 -36.23
CA LEU A 141 2.74 29.31 -35.19
C LEU A 141 3.58 29.41 -33.91
N TYR A 142 4.23 28.33 -33.47
CA TYR A 142 5.00 28.31 -32.22
C TYR A 142 6.46 28.77 -32.37
N PHE A 143 7.05 28.63 -33.56
CA PHE A 143 8.46 29.01 -33.83
C PHE A 143 8.64 30.29 -34.65
N SER A 144 7.55 30.96 -35.07
CA SER A 144 7.66 32.24 -35.78
C SER A 144 7.95 33.43 -34.85
N SER A 145 7.59 33.34 -33.57
CA SER A 145 7.74 34.44 -32.63
C SER A 145 8.32 33.95 -31.30
N THR A 146 9.38 34.62 -30.83
CA THR A 146 10.02 34.36 -29.54
C THR A 146 9.01 34.41 -28.39
N ALA A 147 7.98 35.26 -28.49
CA ALA A 147 6.91 35.35 -27.50
C ALA A 147 6.04 34.08 -27.44
N ALA A 148 5.77 33.45 -28.59
CA ALA A 148 4.99 32.20 -28.66
C ALA A 148 5.77 31.02 -28.06
N THR A 149 7.07 30.94 -28.34
CA THR A 149 7.95 29.89 -27.81
C THR A 149 8.13 29.99 -26.30
N VAL A 150 8.29 31.21 -25.77
CA VAL A 150 8.37 31.46 -24.32
C VAL A 150 7.06 31.11 -23.63
N SER A 151 5.91 31.48 -24.20
CA SER A 151 4.59 31.13 -23.65
C SER A 151 4.37 29.61 -23.60
N LEU A 152 4.74 28.89 -24.65
CA LEU A 152 4.64 27.42 -24.70
C LEU A 152 5.55 26.77 -23.64
N ALA A 153 6.81 27.20 -23.56
CA ALA A 153 7.75 26.69 -22.57
C ALA A 153 7.24 26.93 -21.14
N LEU A 154 6.70 28.12 -20.87
CA LEU A 154 6.12 28.46 -19.57
C LEU A 154 4.92 27.56 -19.23
N GLY A 155 4.04 27.31 -20.20
CA GLY A 155 2.91 26.39 -20.04
C GLY A 155 3.35 24.95 -19.74
N LEU A 156 4.38 24.46 -20.43
CA LEU A 156 4.94 23.12 -20.18
C LEU A 156 5.56 23.01 -18.79
N VAL A 157 6.30 24.04 -18.36
CA VAL A 157 6.93 24.10 -17.03
C VAL A 157 5.86 24.17 -15.93
N LEU A 158 4.82 24.98 -16.12
CA LEU A 158 3.69 25.07 -15.19
C LEU A 158 2.94 23.73 -15.09
N ALA A 159 2.70 23.05 -16.22
CA ALA A 159 2.04 21.74 -16.24
C ALA A 159 2.90 20.66 -15.56
N ALA A 160 4.20 20.60 -15.87
CA ALA A 160 5.13 19.69 -15.24
C ALA A 160 5.26 19.96 -13.73
N GLY A 161 5.32 21.23 -13.33
CA GLY A 161 5.32 21.67 -11.93
C GLY A 161 4.05 21.26 -11.19
N GLY A 162 2.87 21.48 -11.80
CA GLY A 162 1.58 21.05 -11.25
C GLY A 162 1.49 19.53 -11.09
N TRP A 163 1.96 18.77 -12.08
CA TRP A 163 1.99 17.31 -12.02
C TRP A 163 2.94 16.80 -10.92
N TRP A 164 4.13 17.39 -10.81
CA TRP A 164 5.11 17.04 -9.78
C TRP A 164 4.60 17.38 -8.37
N TRP A 165 4.00 18.55 -8.19
CA TRP A 165 3.43 18.98 -6.93
C TRP A 165 2.27 18.07 -6.50
N SER A 166 1.37 17.74 -7.42
CA SER A 166 0.27 16.81 -7.17
C SER A 166 0.81 15.44 -6.74
N ARG A 167 1.76 14.87 -7.49
CA ARG A 167 2.44 13.61 -7.11
C ARG A 167 3.13 13.70 -5.75
N ARG A 168 3.68 14.86 -5.36
CA ARG A 168 4.30 15.06 -4.05
C ARG A 168 3.26 15.06 -2.94
N ILE A 169 2.15 15.80 -3.08
CA ILE A 169 1.06 15.81 -2.10
C ILE A 169 0.52 14.38 -1.90
N LEU A 170 0.28 13.67 -3.00
CA LEU A 170 -0.23 12.29 -2.93
C LEU A 170 0.73 11.33 -2.21
N ARG A 171 2.04 11.51 -2.38
CA ARG A 171 3.06 10.71 -1.68
C ARG A 171 3.16 11.02 -0.19
N CYS A 172 2.85 12.25 0.22
CA CYS A 172 2.82 12.63 1.64
C CYS A 172 1.52 12.23 2.35
N ALA A 173 0.44 11.99 1.60
CA ALA A 173 -0.85 11.58 2.14
C ALA A 173 -1.02 10.05 2.24
N ALA A 174 -0.17 9.28 1.57
CA ALA A 174 -0.13 7.81 1.62
C ALA A 174 0.83 7.33 2.72
#